data_AF-A0A6P1NPW5-F1
#
_entry.id   AF-A0A6P1NPW5-F1
#
_cell.length_a   1.000
_cell.length_b   1.000
_cell.length_c   1.000
_cell.angle_alpha   90.00
_cell.angle_beta   90.00
_cell.angle_gamma   90.00
#
_symmetry.space_group_name_H-M   'P 1'
#
loop_
_entity.id
_entity.type
_entity.pdbx_description
1 polymer ?
#
loop_
_entity_poly.entity_id
_entity_poly.type
_entity_poly.pdbx_seq_one_letter_code
_entity_poly.pdbx_strand_id
1 'polypeptide(L)'
;MNKTTNWPATVRELGEMAANKDLDASAMLAELEAQFGPCPMPPTGYTLESAKSGRWIGTETMNRSWILTPGWKFDTGHCIDVWTVDYRDLTPTEALQLGTALIQAAQTAGVTEGE
;
A
#
# COMPACT_ATOMS: atom_id res chain seq x y z
N MET A 1 29.86 8.36 -12.49
CA MET A 1 29.00 7.75 -11.45
C MET A 1 27.59 7.69 -12.00
N ASN A 2 27.14 6.52 -12.45
CA ASN A 2 25.74 6.33 -12.84
C ASN A 2 24.89 6.42 -11.58
N LYS A 3 24.10 7.50 -11.46
CA LYS A 3 23.03 7.57 -10.47
C LYS A 3 21.92 6.64 -10.96
N THR A 4 21.93 5.38 -10.52
CA THR A 4 20.76 4.50 -10.60
C THR A 4 19.74 4.98 -9.56
N THR A 5 19.04 6.06 -9.88
CA THR A 5 17.84 6.42 -9.15
C THR A 5 16.72 5.55 -9.74
N ASN A 6 16.42 4.44 -9.07
CA ASN A 6 15.36 3.52 -9.47
C ASN A 6 14.02 4.22 -9.23
N TRP A 7 13.52 4.93 -10.24
CA TRP A 7 12.16 5.43 -10.23
C TRP A 7 11.21 4.31 -10.67
N PRO A 8 10.01 4.21 -10.09
CA PRO A 8 9.00 3.29 -10.59
C PRO A 8 8.67 3.66 -12.04
N ALA A 9 8.75 2.69 -12.94
CA ALA A 9 8.40 2.88 -14.34
C ALA A 9 6.91 3.25 -14.44
N THR A 10 6.63 4.37 -15.08
CA THR A 10 5.28 4.79 -15.47
C THR A 10 4.72 3.81 -16.53
N VAL A 11 3.39 3.79 -16.70
CA VAL A 11 2.73 2.99 -17.76
C VAL A 11 3.31 3.33 -19.14
N ARG A 12 3.71 4.59 -19.37
CA ARG A 12 4.37 5.03 -20.58
C ARG A 12 5.76 4.37 -20.75
N GLU A 13 6.58 4.38 -19.70
CA GLU A 13 7.91 3.75 -19.73
C GLU A 13 7.82 2.23 -19.89
N LEU A 14 6.81 1.58 -19.30
CA LEU A 14 6.54 0.17 -19.56
C LEU A 14 6.21 -0.08 -21.05
N GLY A 15 5.41 0.80 -21.65
CA GLY A 15 5.10 0.74 -23.09
C GLY A 15 6.33 0.97 -23.98
N GLU A 16 7.22 1.89 -23.62
CA GLU A 16 8.48 2.13 -24.32
C GLU A 16 9.45 0.95 -24.17
N MET A 17 9.54 0.35 -22.97
CA MET A 17 10.31 -0.87 -22.73
C MET A 17 9.78 -2.05 -23.56
N ALA A 18 8.45 -2.18 -23.65
CA ALA A 18 7.81 -3.20 -24.47
C ALA A 18 8.12 -2.99 -25.95
N ALA A 19 7.96 -1.77 -26.46
CA ALA A 19 8.26 -1.42 -27.85
C ALA A 19 9.74 -1.70 -28.22
N ASN A 20 10.69 -1.40 -27.32
CA ASN A 20 12.11 -1.70 -27.53
C ASN A 20 12.44 -3.21 -27.62
N LYS A 21 11.51 -4.06 -27.18
CA LYS A 21 11.60 -5.52 -27.21
C LYS A 21 10.67 -6.15 -28.25
N ASP A 22 10.02 -5.35 -29.09
CA ASP A 22 8.96 -5.79 -30.01
C ASP A 22 7.82 -6.55 -29.28
N LEU A 23 7.55 -6.16 -28.04
CA LEU A 23 6.48 -6.69 -27.20
C LEU A 23 5.38 -5.65 -27.00
N ASP A 24 4.17 -6.10 -26.66
CA ASP A 24 3.17 -5.23 -26.05
C ASP A 24 3.38 -5.12 -24.53
N ALA A 25 2.73 -4.15 -23.89
CA ALA A 25 2.87 -3.90 -22.46
C ALA A 25 2.46 -5.11 -21.59
N SER A 26 1.52 -5.94 -22.07
CA SER A 26 1.07 -7.14 -21.35
C SER A 26 2.12 -8.24 -21.40
N ALA A 27 2.73 -8.47 -22.56
CA ALA A 27 3.81 -9.42 -22.74
C ALA A 27 5.08 -8.99 -21.99
N MET A 28 5.37 -7.68 -21.97
CA MET A 28 6.46 -7.13 -21.15
C MET A 28 6.21 -7.32 -19.65
N LEU A 29 4.97 -7.11 -19.19
CA LEU A 29 4.61 -7.38 -17.79
C LEU A 29 4.82 -8.87 -17.44
N ALA A 30 4.38 -9.78 -18.32
CA ALA A 30 4.57 -11.22 -18.13
C ALA A 30 6.05 -11.63 -18.10
N GLU A 31 6.92 -11.03 -18.94
CA GLU A 31 8.37 -11.26 -18.86
C GLU A 31 8.95 -10.80 -17.52
N LEU A 32 8.55 -9.62 -17.05
CA LEU A 32 8.99 -9.09 -15.76
C LEU A 32 8.52 -9.99 -14.62
N GLU A 33 7.30 -10.49 -14.67
CA GLU A 33 6.78 -11.43 -13.67
C GLU A 33 7.51 -12.79 -13.70
N ALA A 34 7.84 -13.30 -14.89
CA ALA A 34 8.63 -14.52 -15.02
C ALA A 34 10.06 -14.36 -14.46
N GLN A 35 10.63 -13.15 -14.56
CA GLN A 35 11.99 -12.87 -14.14
C GLN A 35 12.11 -12.50 -12.65
N PHE A 36 11.14 -11.75 -12.12
CA PHE A 36 11.19 -11.19 -10.76
C PHE A 36 10.12 -11.75 -9.82
N GLY A 37 9.26 -12.64 -10.31
CA GLY A 37 8.09 -13.12 -9.60
C GLY A 37 6.85 -12.25 -9.86
N PRO A 38 5.65 -12.74 -9.51
CA PRO A 38 4.41 -12.00 -9.73
C PRO A 38 4.47 -10.63 -9.06
N CYS A 39 3.89 -9.62 -9.71
CA CYS A 39 3.75 -8.32 -9.08
C CYS A 39 2.90 -8.48 -7.81
N PRO A 40 3.42 -8.12 -6.62
CA PRO A 40 2.67 -8.30 -5.39
C PRO A 40 1.39 -7.47 -5.46
N MET A 41 0.26 -8.14 -5.37
CA MET A 41 -1.04 -7.48 -5.39
C MET A 41 -1.33 -6.90 -4.00
N PRO A 42 -1.85 -5.66 -3.93
CA PRO A 42 -2.35 -5.13 -2.67
C PRO A 42 -3.55 -5.97 -2.19
N PRO A 43 -3.84 -5.99 -0.88
CA PRO A 43 -5.01 -6.69 -0.37
C PRO A 43 -6.31 -6.12 -0.97
N THR A 44 -7.34 -6.96 -1.10
CA THR A 44 -8.62 -6.54 -1.68
C THR A 44 -9.23 -5.37 -0.92
N GLY A 45 -9.73 -4.36 -1.66
CA GLY A 45 -10.31 -3.15 -1.07
C GLY A 45 -9.30 -2.03 -0.81
N TYR A 46 -8.02 -2.24 -1.12
CA TYR A 46 -7.02 -1.18 -1.09
C TYR A 46 -6.97 -0.43 -2.43
N THR A 47 -6.70 0.87 -2.35
CA THR A 47 -6.52 1.75 -3.51
C THR A 47 -5.17 2.44 -3.47
N LEU A 48 -4.58 2.74 -4.63
CA LEU A 48 -3.29 3.40 -4.69
C LEU A 48 -3.41 4.85 -4.18
N GLU A 49 -2.59 5.22 -3.19
CA GLU A 49 -2.56 6.56 -2.64
C GLU A 49 -2.08 7.55 -3.71
N SER A 50 -2.92 8.52 -4.06
CA SER A 50 -2.70 9.46 -5.15
C SER A 50 -1.45 10.35 -4.97
N ALA A 51 -0.97 10.49 -3.73
CA ALA A 51 0.09 11.43 -3.36
C ALA A 51 1.44 10.79 -3.00
N LYS A 52 1.58 9.44 -2.91
CA LYS A 52 2.85 8.80 -2.53
C LYS A 52 3.16 7.49 -3.26
N SER A 53 4.35 7.49 -3.88
CA SER A 53 5.35 6.41 -3.96
C SER A 53 4.88 4.95 -3.79
N GLY A 54 3.93 4.47 -4.59
CA GLY A 54 3.58 3.04 -4.61
C GLY A 54 2.93 2.51 -3.33
N ARG A 55 2.32 3.38 -2.52
CA ARG A 55 1.59 2.99 -1.32
C ARG A 55 0.12 2.74 -1.63
N TRP A 56 -0.44 1.68 -1.07
CA TRP A 56 -1.85 1.38 -1.14
C TRP A 56 -2.51 1.61 0.22
N ILE A 57 -3.73 2.12 0.22
CA ILE A 57 -4.51 2.43 1.43
C ILE A 57 -5.86 1.73 1.38
N GLY A 58 -6.25 1.14 2.52
CA GLY A 58 -7.56 0.52 2.72
C GLY A 58 -8.59 1.53 3.20
N THR A 59 -9.78 1.03 3.51
CA THR A 59 -10.89 1.86 4.03
C THR A 59 -10.49 2.54 5.34
N GLU A 60 -10.66 3.86 5.38
CA GLU A 60 -10.44 4.64 6.58
C GLU A 60 -11.54 4.37 7.61
N THR A 61 -11.15 4.29 8.88
CA THR A 61 -12.09 4.24 10.00
C THR A 61 -11.86 5.44 10.90
N MET A 62 -12.95 6.06 11.35
CA MET A 62 -12.89 7.22 12.23
C MET A 62 -13.29 6.81 13.65
N ASN A 63 -12.44 7.13 14.63
CA ASN A 63 -12.73 6.92 16.04
C ASN A 63 -12.27 8.14 16.86
N ARG A 64 -13.21 8.82 17.54
CA ARG A 64 -12.97 10.01 18.36
C ARG A 64 -12.08 11.08 17.69
N SER A 65 -12.33 11.38 16.42
CA SER A 65 -11.55 12.34 15.59
C SER A 65 -10.15 11.89 15.23
N TRP A 66 -9.83 10.61 15.43
CA TRP A 66 -8.68 9.97 14.81
C TRP A 66 -9.12 9.24 13.56
N ILE A 67 -8.26 9.28 12.55
CA ILE A 67 -8.44 8.54 11.31
C ILE A 67 -7.41 7.41 11.35
N LEU A 68 -7.91 6.18 11.33
CA LEU A 68 -7.10 4.99 11.19
C LEU A 68 -7.13 4.57 9.72
N THR A 69 -5.97 4.55 9.08
CA THR A 69 -5.84 4.21 7.66
C THR A 69 -4.95 2.96 7.53
N PRO A 70 -5.52 1.78 7.21
CA PRO A 70 -4.72 0.62 6.84
C PRO A 70 -3.88 0.95 5.60
N GLY A 71 -2.61 0.59 5.63
CA GLY A 71 -1.67 0.81 4.54
C GLY A 71 -0.97 -0.47 4.15
N TRP A 72 -0.59 -0.56 2.88
CA TRP A 72 0.25 -1.62 2.36
C TRP A 72 1.29 -1.03 1.42
N LYS A 73 2.53 -1.48 1.58
CA LYS A 73 3.60 -1.28 0.60
C LYS A 73 4.29 -2.60 0.33
N PHE A 74 4.76 -2.79 -0.89
CA PHE A 74 5.43 -4.03 -1.26
C PHE A 74 6.73 -4.26 -0.45
N ASP A 75 7.46 -3.19 -0.11
CA ASP A 75 8.77 -3.24 0.53
C ASP A 75 8.70 -3.34 2.06
N THR A 76 7.70 -2.71 2.67
CA THR A 76 7.53 -2.68 4.14
C THR A 76 6.37 -3.52 4.66
N GLY A 77 5.51 -4.05 3.80
CA GLY A 77 4.33 -4.82 4.17
C GLY A 77 3.17 -3.96 4.71
N HIS A 78 2.32 -4.58 5.54
CA HIS A 78 1.12 -3.96 6.13
C HIS A 78 1.47 -2.97 7.25
N CYS A 79 0.74 -1.86 7.32
CA CYS A 79 0.82 -0.89 8.40
C CYS A 79 -0.56 -0.28 8.71
N ILE A 80 -0.69 0.42 9.83
CA ILE A 80 -1.86 1.22 10.17
C ILE A 80 -1.36 2.61 10.55
N ASP A 81 -1.78 3.63 9.80
CA ASP A 81 -1.53 5.02 10.18
C ASP A 81 -2.61 5.49 11.15
N VAL A 82 -2.20 6.32 12.10
CA VAL A 82 -3.10 7.02 13.01
C VAL A 82 -2.92 8.51 12.81
N TRP A 83 -3.95 9.17 12.28
CA TRP A 83 -3.96 10.62 12.10
C TRP A 83 -4.85 11.26 13.16
N THR A 84 -4.32 12.28 13.83
CA THR A 84 -5.08 13.06 14.82
C THR A 84 -5.05 14.53 14.39
N VAL A 85 -6.16 15.23 14.59
CA VAL A 85 -6.22 16.68 14.28
C VAL A 85 -5.34 17.51 15.21
N ASP A 86 -5.07 17.02 16.42
CA ASP A 86 -4.18 17.63 17.42
C ASP A 86 -3.44 16.56 18.23
N TYR A 87 -2.26 16.91 18.77
CA TYR A 87 -1.60 16.11 19.80
C TYR A 87 -2.47 16.08 21.07
N ARG A 88 -2.74 14.88 21.60
CA ARG A 88 -3.50 14.71 22.84
C ARG A 88 -2.90 13.61 23.68
N ASP A 89 -2.73 13.88 24.97
CA ASP A 89 -2.46 12.84 25.95
C ASP A 89 -3.65 11.90 26.06
N LEU A 90 -3.38 10.59 26.12
CA LEU A 90 -4.41 9.58 26.29
C LEU A 90 -4.60 9.28 27.77
N THR A 91 -5.84 9.33 28.24
CA THR A 91 -6.17 8.66 29.49
C THR A 91 -6.01 7.13 29.34
N PRO A 92 -5.85 6.37 30.44
CA PRO A 92 -5.77 4.90 30.35
C PRO A 92 -6.97 4.26 29.61
N THR A 93 -8.18 4.77 29.84
CA THR A 93 -9.38 4.30 29.14
C THR A 93 -9.33 4.58 27.64
N GLU A 94 -8.81 5.74 27.24
CA GLU A 94 -8.66 6.11 25.83
C GLU A 94 -7.57 5.30 25.12
N ALA A 95 -6.48 5.00 25.81
CA ALA A 95 -5.46 4.10 25.29
C ALA A 95 -6.02 2.69 25.04
N LEU A 96 -6.87 2.18 25.94
CA LEU A 96 -7.55 0.90 25.75
C LEU A 96 -8.50 0.92 24.54
N GLN A 97 -9.30 1.98 24.40
CA GLN A 97 -10.19 2.16 23.25
C GLN A 97 -9.43 2.23 21.92
N LEU A 98 -8.30 2.96 21.89
CA LEU A 98 -7.41 3.00 20.72
C LEU A 98 -6.90 1.61 20.37
N GLY A 99 -6.42 0.86 21.37
CA GLY A 99 -5.95 -0.51 21.18
C GLY A 99 -7.01 -1.42 20.57
N THR A 100 -8.26 -1.36 21.05
CA THR A 100 -9.37 -2.12 20.44
C THR A 100 -9.61 -1.74 18.99
N ALA A 101 -9.58 -0.44 18.67
CA ALA A 101 -9.78 0.03 17.30
C ALA A 101 -8.64 -0.42 16.36
N LEU A 102 -7.39 -0.38 16.83
CA LEU A 102 -6.23 -0.89 16.09
C LEU A 102 -6.32 -2.39 15.82
N ILE A 103 -6.78 -3.18 16.81
CA ILE A 103 -7.00 -4.62 16.64
C ILE A 103 -8.07 -4.89 15.58
N GLN A 104 -9.19 -4.16 15.62
CA GLN A 104 -10.26 -4.30 14.62
C GLN A 104 -9.76 -3.93 13.21
N ALA A 105 -9.05 -2.81 13.09
CA ALA A 105 -8.46 -2.39 11.82
C ALA A 105 -7.45 -3.43 11.29
N ALA A 106 -6.63 -4.03 12.16
CA ALA A 106 -5.70 -5.09 11.79
C ALA A 106 -6.41 -6.36 11.32
N GLN A 107 -7.53 -6.73 11.94
CA GLN A 107 -8.35 -7.85 11.48
C GLN A 107 -8.95 -7.58 10.10
N THR A 108 -9.49 -6.38 9.86
CA THR A 108 -9.96 -6.00 8.52
C THR A 108 -8.84 -6.01 7.49
N ALA A 109 -7.64 -5.57 7.88
CA ALA A 109 -6.47 -5.58 7.00
C ALA A 109 -5.95 -7.00 6.70
N GLY A 110 -6.04 -7.93 7.65
CA GLY A 110 -5.51 -9.30 7.53
C GLY A 110 -6.48 -10.34 6.94
N VAL A 111 -7.77 -10.03 6.77
CA VAL A 111 -8.80 -10.98 6.30
C VAL A 111 -8.79 -11.17 4.76
N THR A 112 -7.81 -10.64 4.02
CA THR A 112 -7.71 -10.80 2.56
C THR A 112 -6.55 -11.66 2.07
N GLU A 113 -5.96 -12.48 2.95
CA GLU A 113 -5.15 -13.63 2.52
C GLU A 113 -5.94 -14.94 2.73
N GLY A 114 -6.68 -15.34 1.69
CA GLY A 114 -7.06 -16.74 1.44
C GLY A 114 -8.32 -17.29 2.14
N GLU A 115 -9.46 -17.17 1.45
CA GLU A 115 -10.37 -18.30 1.22
C GLU A 115 -10.58 -18.48 -0.29
#